data_AF-A0A6C0I976-F1
#
_entry.id   AF-A0A6C0I976-F1
#
_cell.length_a   1.000
_cell.length_b   1.000
_cell.length_c   1.000
_cell.angle_alpha   90.00
_cell.angle_beta   90.00
_cell.angle_gamma   90.00
#
_symmetry.space_group_name_H-M   'P 1'
#
loop_
_entity.id
_entity.type
_entity.pdbx_description
1 polymer ?
#
loop_
_entity_poly.entity_id
_entity_poly.type
_entity_poly.pdbx_seq_one_letter_code
_entity_poly.pdbx_strand_id
1 'polypeptide(L)'
;MSIPRALRQQVWVTFIGKKYKSKCYIRWCRNEIDVFNFHVAHNIPESKGGTLTLENLRPLCSCCNLSMSNNYTIDEWNLLGNEYDCFSLLKYFNK
;
A
#
# COMPACT_ATOMS: atom_id res chain seq x y z
N MET A 1 13.55 2.58 -5.37
CA MET A 1 14.05 2.89 -4.01
C MET A 1 13.80 1.70 -3.08
N SER A 2 14.72 1.41 -2.15
CA SER A 2 14.56 0.36 -1.13
C SER A 2 14.25 0.99 0.22
N ILE A 3 13.10 0.66 0.79
CA ILE A 3 12.71 1.15 2.13
C ILE A 3 13.49 0.36 3.19
N PRO A 4 14.20 1.03 4.11
CA PRO A 4 14.97 0.35 5.16
C PRO A 4 14.13 -0.63 5.98
N ARG A 5 14.73 -1.76 6.38
CA ARG A 5 14.04 -2.81 7.14
C ARG A 5 13.40 -2.29 8.44
N ALA A 6 14.12 -1.46 9.18
CA ALA A 6 13.63 -0.86 10.43
C ALA A 6 12.38 0.00 10.19
N LEU A 7 12.39 0.82 9.13
CA LEU A 7 11.24 1.66 8.77
C LEU A 7 10.04 0.80 8.33
N ARG A 8 10.29 -0.29 7.59
CA ARG A 8 9.26 -1.28 7.25
C ARG A 8 8.57 -1.86 8.49
N GLN A 9 9.35 -2.20 9.52
CA GLN A 9 8.84 -2.69 10.79
C GLN A 9 8.03 -1.62 11.53
N GLN A 10 8.52 -0.37 11.56
CA GLN A 10 7.82 0.75 12.17
C GLN A 10 6.47 0.98 11.50
N VAL A 11 6.40 0.99 10.16
CA VAL A 11 5.13 1.11 9.42
C VAL A 11 4.14 0.02 9.85
N TRP A 12 4.57 -1.24 9.94
CA TRP A 12 3.69 -2.32 10.41
C TRP A 12 3.17 -2.06 11.83
N VAL A 13 4.08 -1.79 12.78
CA VAL A 13 3.72 -1.56 14.18
C VAL A 13 2.80 -0.35 14.34
N THR A 14 3.03 0.73 13.59
CA THR A 14 2.24 1.96 13.65
C THR A 14 0.82 1.78 13.11
N PHE A 15 0.65 1.14 11.96
CA PHE A 15 -0.67 1.06 11.29
C PHE A 15 -1.48 -0.19 11.64
N ILE A 16 -0.82 -1.28 12.00
CA ILE A 16 -1.46 -2.59 12.24
C ILE A 16 -1.33 -3.01 13.71
N GLY A 17 -0.22 -2.67 14.36
CA GLY A 17 0.10 -3.08 15.73
C GLY A 17 0.73 -4.47 15.81
N LYS A 18 0.72 -5.06 17.02
CA LYS A 18 1.29 -6.40 17.30
C LYS A 18 0.38 -7.52 16.80
N LYS A 19 -0.02 -7.48 15.53
CA LYS A 19 -0.81 -8.52 14.85
C LYS A 19 0.05 -9.19 13.80
N TYR A 20 -0.18 -10.49 13.60
CA TYR A 20 0.51 -11.27 12.58
C TYR A 20 0.02 -10.95 11.16
N LYS A 21 -1.27 -10.66 11.02
CA LYS A 21 -1.93 -10.34 9.75
C LYS A 21 -2.91 -9.18 9.88
N SER A 22 -3.21 -8.54 8.75
CA SER A 22 -4.21 -7.49 8.62
C SER A 22 -4.74 -7.42 7.18
N LYS A 23 -5.90 -6.80 6.99
CA LYS A 23 -6.31 -6.36 5.65
C LYS A 23 -5.32 -5.31 5.11
N CYS A 24 -5.20 -5.25 3.79
CA CYS A 24 -4.55 -4.15 3.08
C CYS A 24 -5.09 -2.79 3.57
N TYR A 25 -4.24 -1.77 3.64
CA TYR A 25 -4.68 -0.43 4.05
C TYR A 25 -5.66 0.22 3.05
N ILE A 26 -5.70 -0.24 1.79
CA ILE A 26 -6.71 0.20 0.82
C ILE A 26 -8.08 -0.32 1.23
N ARG A 27 -9.03 0.59 1.46
CA ARG A 27 -10.35 0.31 2.07
C ARG A 27 -11.19 -0.69 1.30
N TRP A 28 -11.17 -0.58 -0.03
CA TRP A 28 -11.94 -1.45 -0.92
C TRP A 28 -11.21 -2.75 -1.27
N CYS A 29 -9.94 -2.90 -0.91
CA CYS A 29 -9.15 -4.09 -1.20
C CYS A 29 -9.44 -5.20 -0.19
N ARG A 30 -9.70 -6.41 -0.70
CA ARG A 30 -10.01 -7.59 0.13
C ARG A 30 -8.78 -8.44 0.48
N ASN A 31 -7.60 -8.10 -0.04
CA ASN A 31 -6.37 -8.87 0.21
C ASN A 31 -5.91 -8.74 1.67
N GLU A 32 -5.47 -9.86 2.21
CA GLU A 32 -4.75 -9.92 3.48
C GLU A 32 -3.24 -9.73 3.25
N ILE A 33 -2.58 -9.07 4.19
CA ILE A 33 -1.13 -8.92 4.28
C ILE A 33 -0.67 -9.47 5.64
N ASP A 34 0.57 -9.93 5.69
CA ASP A 34 1.20 -10.44 6.91
C ASP A 34 2.57 -9.79 7.15
N VAL A 35 3.12 -9.98 8.35
CA VAL A 35 4.41 -9.40 8.76
C VAL A 35 5.59 -9.78 7.84
N PHE A 36 5.47 -10.87 7.09
CA PHE A 36 6.46 -11.33 6.11
C PHE A 36 6.15 -10.82 4.71
N ASN A 37 4.87 -10.76 4.34
CA ASN A 37 4.37 -10.47 3.00
C ASN A 37 3.48 -9.23 2.99
N PHE A 38 4.12 -8.07 2.89
CA PHE A 38 3.48 -6.79 2.62
C PHE A 38 4.40 -5.88 1.80
N HIS A 39 3.87 -4.82 1.23
CA HIS A 39 4.64 -3.74 0.62
C HIS A 39 4.48 -2.48 1.47
N VAL A 40 5.46 -1.59 1.42
CA VAL A 40 5.31 -0.25 1.99
C VAL A 40 5.22 0.71 0.83
N ALA A 41 4.06 1.36 0.73
CA ALA A 41 3.76 2.32 -0.32
C ALA A 41 3.83 3.73 0.23
N HIS A 42 4.16 4.69 -0.64
CA HIS A 42 4.06 6.10 -0.30
C HIS A 42 2.65 6.60 -0.57
N ASN A 43 2.10 7.43 0.30
CA ASN A 43 0.85 8.15 0.05
C ASN A 43 1.08 9.13 -1.09
N ILE A 44 2.02 10.07 -0.97
CA ILE A 44 2.51 10.86 -2.09
C ILE A 44 3.67 10.11 -2.73
N PRO A 45 3.64 9.77 -4.03
CA PRO A 45 4.75 9.06 -4.68
C PRO A 45 6.09 9.80 -4.53
N GLU A 46 7.18 9.06 -4.34
CA GLU A 46 8.55 9.63 -4.27
C GLU A 46 8.85 10.51 -5.49
N SER A 47 8.47 10.07 -6.70
CA SER A 47 8.65 10.84 -7.95
C SER A 47 7.87 12.17 -7.98
N LYS A 48 6.96 12.38 -7.03
CA LYS A 48 6.15 13.60 -6.85
C LYS A 48 6.50 14.32 -5.54
N GLY A 49 7.66 14.05 -4.94
CA GLY A 49 8.12 14.69 -3.70
C GLY A 49 7.68 13.99 -2.40
N GLY A 50 7.16 12.77 -2.51
CA GLY A 50 6.84 11.93 -1.36
C GLY A 50 8.03 11.63 -0.46
N THR A 51 7.85 11.81 0.86
CA THR A 51 8.92 11.59 1.84
C THR A 51 8.95 10.16 2.37
N LEU A 52 10.11 9.73 2.89
CA LEU A 52 10.29 8.45 3.61
C LEU A 52 9.85 8.52 5.09
N THR A 53 8.89 9.37 5.42
CA THR A 53 8.40 9.57 6.79
C THR A 53 7.21 8.66 7.07
N LEU A 54 6.98 8.29 8.34
CA LEU A 54 5.87 7.39 8.71
C LEU A 54 4.50 7.95 8.31
N GLU A 55 4.37 9.27 8.30
CA GLU A 55 3.18 10.00 7.90
C GLU A 55 2.82 9.74 6.44
N ASN A 56 3.83 9.57 5.58
CA ASN A 56 3.67 9.31 4.16
C ASN A 56 3.69 7.82 3.77
N LEU A 57 3.92 6.89 4.71
CA LEU A 57 4.06 5.47 4.37
C LEU A 57 2.87 4.63 4.87
N ARG A 58 2.42 3.64 4.09
CA ARG A 58 1.36 2.70 4.51
C ARG A 58 1.67 1.25 4.10
N PRO A 59 1.24 0.25 4.89
CA PRO A 59 1.37 -1.15 4.52
C PRO A 59 0.28 -1.57 3.52
N LEU A 60 0.67 -1.94 2.31
CA LEU A 60 -0.22 -2.38 1.23
C LEU A 60 0.07 -3.82 0.80
N CYS A 61 -0.87 -4.44 0.08
CA CYS A 61 -0.56 -5.64 -0.69
C CYS A 61 0.24 -5.26 -1.95
N SER A 62 1.00 -6.22 -2.50
CA SER A 62 1.81 -6.01 -3.71
C SER A 62 0.97 -5.53 -4.89
N CYS A 63 -0.21 -6.12 -5.09
CA CYS A 63 -1.13 -5.77 -6.16
C CYS A 63 -1.55 -4.28 -6.09
N CYS A 64 -2.04 -3.79 -4.95
CA CYS A 64 -2.44 -2.38 -4.84
C CYS A 64 -1.25 -1.45 -5.04
N ASN A 65 -0.09 -1.77 -4.46
CA ASN A 65 1.10 -0.95 -4.59
C ASN A 65 1.57 -0.84 -6.06
N LEU A 66 1.52 -1.94 -6.82
CA LEU A 66 1.92 -1.95 -8.22
C LEU A 66 0.88 -1.29 -9.14
N SER A 67 -0.41 -1.54 -8.93
CA SER A 67 -1.49 -0.93 -9.73
C SER A 67 -1.62 0.58 -9.49
N MET A 68 -1.44 1.02 -8.25
CA MET A 68 -1.46 2.45 -7.89
C MET A 68 -0.28 3.19 -8.53
N SER A 69 0.91 2.56 -8.54
CA SER A 69 2.15 3.11 -9.10
C SER A 69 2.42 4.54 -8.59
N ASN A 70 2.91 5.44 -9.45
CA ASN A 70 3.05 6.87 -9.17
C ASN A 70 1.87 7.72 -9.71
N ASN A 71 0.82 7.07 -10.21
CA ASN A 71 -0.32 7.75 -10.83
C ASN A 71 -1.18 8.44 -9.77
N TYR A 72 -1.34 7.81 -8.61
CA TYR A 72 -2.24 8.24 -7.56
C TYR A 72 -1.52 8.33 -6.21
N THR A 73 -2.09 9.14 -5.33
CA THR A 73 -1.87 9.00 -3.91
C THR A 73 -2.68 7.83 -3.33
N ILE A 74 -2.31 7.35 -2.13
CA ILE A 74 -3.11 6.32 -1.44
C ILE A 74 -4.51 6.85 -1.12
N ASP A 75 -4.62 8.13 -0.78
CA ASP A 75 -5.91 8.77 -0.50
C ASP A 75 -6.78 8.84 -1.76
N GLU A 76 -6.24 9.30 -2.89
CA GLU A 76 -6.95 9.27 -4.18
C GLU A 76 -7.33 7.84 -4.58
N TRP A 77 -6.41 6.88 -4.42
CA TRP A 77 -6.65 5.47 -4.76
C TRP A 77 -7.78 4.87 -3.92
N ASN A 78 -7.94 5.28 -2.66
CA ASN A 78 -9.05 4.88 -1.80
C ASN A 78 -10.41 5.41 -2.28
N LEU A 79 -10.43 6.55 -2.98
CA LEU A 79 -11.67 7.15 -3.50
C LEU A 79 -12.16 6.48 -4.79
N LEU A 80 -11.27 5.85 -5.57
CA LEU A 80 -11.60 5.25 -6.87
C LEU A 80 -12.32 3.90 -6.80
N GLY A 81 -12.26 3.21 -5.66
CA GLY A 81 -12.74 1.83 -5.59
C GLY A 81 -14.25 1.72 -5.40
N ASN A 82 -14.92 1.16 -6.41
CA ASN A 82 -16.08 0.29 -6.17
C ASN A 82 -15.53 -1.07 -5.70
N GLU A 83 -16.25 -1.83 -4.87
CA GLU A 83 -15.74 -3.10 -4.31
C GLU A 83 -15.19 -4.07 -5.37
N TYR A 84 -13.87 -4.06 -5.59
CA TYR A 84 -13.20 -4.98 -6.51
C TYR A 84 -12.09 -5.73 -5.78
N ASP A 85 -11.94 -7.00 -6.16
CA ASP A 85 -10.71 -7.72 -5.87
C ASP A 85 -9.57 -7.08 -6.66
N CYS A 86 -8.41 -6.89 -6.03
CA CYS A 86 -7.25 -6.27 -6.66
C CYS A 86 -6.81 -7.05 -7.91
N PHE A 87 -7.07 -8.35 -7.94
CA PHE A 87 -6.87 -9.19 -9.13
C PHE A 87 -7.64 -8.71 -10.36
N SER A 88 -8.83 -8.14 -10.18
CA SER A 88 -9.63 -7.61 -11.29
C SER A 88 -8.97 -6.38 -11.90
N LEU A 89 -8.31 -5.53 -11.11
CA LEU A 89 -7.66 -4.29 -11.56
C LEU A 89 -6.33 -4.53 -12.31
N LEU A 90 -5.58 -5.59 -11.96
CA LEU A 90 -4.39 -5.98 -12.73
C LEU A 90 -4.69 -6.23 -14.21
N LYS A 91 -5.92 -6.65 -14.56
CA LYS A 91 -6.34 -6.84 -15.95
C LYS A 91 -6.68 -5.54 -16.67
N TYR A 92 -7.09 -4.50 -15.94
CA TYR A 92 -7.46 -3.20 -16.51
C TYR A 92 -6.26 -2.28 -16.73
N PHE A 93 -5.26 -2.31 -15.84
CA PHE A 93 -4.10 -1.42 -15.90
C PHE A 93 -2.85 -2.00 -16.60
N ASN A 94 -2.84 -3.31 -16.94
CA ASN A 94 -1.79 -3.94 -17.77
C ASN A 94 -2.22 -4.08 -19.24
N LYS A 95 -3.02 -3.14 -19.75
CA LYS A 95 -3.39 -3.01 -21.16
C LYS A 95 -2.65 -1.82 -21.76
#